data_AF-X0WZK6-F1
#
_entry.id   AF-X0WZK6-F1
#
_cell.length_a   1.000
_cell.length_b   1.000
_cell.length_c   1.000
_cell.angle_alpha   90.00
_cell.angle_beta   90.00
_cell.angle_gamma   90.00
#
_symmetry.space_group_name_H-M   'P 1'
#
loop_
_entity.id
_entity.type
_entity.pdbx_description
1 polymer ?
#
loop_
_entity_poly.entity_id
_entity_poly.type
_entity_poly.pdbx_seq_one_letter_code
_entity_poly.pdbx_strand_id
1 'polypeptide(L)'
;LSLDSSANRAVFISTLNAVTSYLGMATGTRHCRDDEPERCGSEIARGLLKDYGRARVGLVGYQPAILGHLTQAYGVENVRCTDLSSKNTGSYKSGVRVWDGRRETARLVDWCDLLLVTSSAIANDTFDDIYERAVTSQGKPLLLFGVTGAGLAALLGLKRICPFGH
;
A
#
# COMPACT_ATOMS: atom_id res chain seq x y z
N LEU A 1 6.39 -25.61 -6.38
CA LEU A 1 7.11 -24.33 -6.66
C LEU A 1 7.74 -23.88 -5.35
N SER A 2 9.07 -23.69 -5.28
CA SER A 2 9.69 -23.05 -4.10
C SER A 2 9.41 -21.55 -4.11
N LEU A 3 9.15 -20.91 -2.96
CA LEU A 3 8.82 -19.47 -2.87
C LEU A 3 10.03 -18.61 -2.46
N ASP A 4 11.22 -19.14 -2.67
CA ASP A 4 12.53 -18.53 -2.37
C ASP A 4 12.91 -17.39 -3.33
N SER A 5 12.39 -17.39 -4.56
CA SER A 5 12.64 -16.33 -5.54
C SER A 5 11.44 -15.40 -5.78
N SER A 6 11.71 -14.13 -6.10
CA SER A 6 10.68 -13.15 -6.47
C SER A 6 9.88 -13.58 -7.71
N ALA A 7 10.50 -14.29 -8.65
CA ALA A 7 9.83 -14.81 -9.84
C ALA A 7 8.78 -15.88 -9.47
N ASN A 8 9.16 -16.85 -8.63
CA ASN A 8 8.23 -17.88 -8.19
C ASN A 8 7.10 -17.29 -7.33
N ARG A 9 7.40 -16.33 -6.45
CA ARG A 9 6.38 -15.60 -5.70
C ARG A 9 5.42 -14.84 -6.61
N ALA A 10 5.92 -14.19 -7.66
CA ALA A 10 5.06 -13.50 -8.64
C ALA A 10 4.12 -14.47 -9.38
N VAL A 11 4.60 -15.66 -9.78
CA VAL A 11 3.76 -16.69 -10.40
C VAL A 11 2.71 -17.22 -9.43
N PHE A 12 3.12 -17.52 -8.19
CA PHE A 12 2.20 -18.00 -7.16
C PHE A 12 1.11 -16.97 -6.85
N ILE A 13 1.50 -15.72 -6.61
CA ILE A 13 0.58 -14.64 -6.25
C ILE A 13 -0.38 -14.32 -7.41
N SER A 14 0.10 -14.29 -8.66
CA SER A 14 -0.78 -14.05 -9.81
C SER A 14 -1.79 -15.19 -10.01
N THR A 15 -1.36 -16.44 -9.82
CA THR A 15 -2.26 -17.61 -9.83
C THR A 15 -3.29 -17.54 -8.71
N LEU A 16 -2.86 -17.17 -7.49
CA LEU A 16 -3.74 -17.02 -6.34
C LEU A 16 -4.79 -15.93 -6.56
N ASN A 17 -4.39 -14.78 -7.11
CA ASN A 17 -5.32 -13.71 -7.47
C ASN A 17 -6.34 -14.18 -8.51
N ALA A 18 -5.90 -14.92 -9.53
CA ALA A 18 -6.80 -15.45 -10.55
C ALA A 18 -7.83 -16.43 -9.97
N VAL A 19 -7.39 -17.37 -9.12
CA VAL A 19 -8.27 -18.35 -8.47
C VAL A 19 -9.25 -17.67 -7.53
N THR A 20 -8.77 -16.80 -6.63
CA THR A 20 -9.63 -16.08 -5.68
C THR A 20 -10.61 -15.14 -6.37
N SER A 21 -10.23 -14.55 -7.50
CA SER A 21 -11.14 -13.77 -8.34
C SER A 21 -12.20 -14.64 -9.01
N TYR A 22 -11.79 -15.76 -9.60
CA TYR A 22 -12.72 -16.72 -10.21
C TYR A 22 -13.76 -17.26 -9.21
N LEU A 23 -13.34 -17.48 -7.96
CA LEU A 23 -14.20 -17.92 -6.87
C LEU A 23 -15.03 -16.79 -6.23
N GLY A 24 -14.91 -15.54 -6.71
CA GLY A 24 -15.63 -14.39 -6.16
C GLY A 24 -15.15 -13.94 -4.77
N MET A 25 -14.00 -14.43 -4.31
CA MET A 25 -13.43 -14.08 -3.00
C MET A 25 -12.67 -12.76 -3.02
N ALA A 26 -12.01 -12.46 -4.14
CA ALA A 26 -11.24 -11.23 -4.33
C ALA A 26 -11.76 -10.44 -5.55
N THR A 27 -11.95 -9.14 -5.37
CA THR A 27 -12.24 -8.21 -6.47
C THR A 27 -11.03 -7.34 -6.75
N GLY A 28 -11.00 -6.64 -7.89
CA GLY A 28 -9.92 -5.69 -8.20
C GLY A 28 -8.54 -6.32 -8.19
N THR A 29 -8.39 -7.41 -8.96
CA THR A 29 -7.14 -8.17 -9.13
C THR A 29 -6.37 -7.74 -10.39
N ARG A 30 -6.97 -6.90 -11.22
CA ARG A 30 -6.37 -6.27 -12.39
C ARG A 30 -6.25 -4.76 -12.17
N HIS A 31 -5.18 -4.18 -12.71
CA HIS A 31 -4.90 -2.76 -12.54
C HIS A 31 -5.97 -1.88 -13.19
N CYS A 32 -6.19 -0.73 -12.55
CA CYS A 32 -6.83 0.43 -13.12
C CYS A 32 -6.16 0.86 -14.44
N ARG A 33 -6.91 1.52 -15.33
CA ARG A 33 -6.51 1.90 -16.69
C ARG A 33 -6.68 3.39 -16.93
N ASP A 34 -5.95 3.92 -17.91
CA ASP A 34 -6.08 5.31 -18.36
C ASP A 34 -6.01 6.32 -17.20
N ASP A 35 -7.06 7.14 -17.01
CA ASP A 35 -7.14 8.17 -15.97
C ASP A 35 -7.61 7.66 -14.60
N GLU A 36 -7.90 6.36 -14.47
CA GLU A 36 -8.34 5.77 -13.21
C GLU A 36 -7.32 5.84 -12.07
N PRO A 37 -5.98 5.81 -12.27
CA PRO A 37 -5.02 5.99 -11.17
C PRO A 37 -5.21 7.31 -10.42
N GLU A 38 -5.50 8.41 -11.12
CA GLU A 38 -5.77 9.71 -10.50
C GLU A 38 -7.05 9.69 -9.68
N ARG A 39 -8.13 9.14 -10.25
CA ARG A 39 -9.40 8.93 -9.53
C ARG A 39 -9.21 8.01 -8.32
N CYS A 40 -8.38 6.97 -8.46
CA CYS A 40 -8.04 6.04 -7.40
C CYS A 40 -7.34 6.74 -6.23
N GLY A 41 -6.34 7.59 -6.51
CA GLY A 41 -5.69 8.42 -5.50
C GLY A 41 -6.67 9.32 -4.76
N SER A 42 -7.57 9.99 -5.50
CA SER A 42 -8.58 10.88 -4.93
C SER A 42 -9.59 10.15 -4.04
N GLU A 43 -10.13 9.02 -4.49
CA GLU A 43 -11.07 8.21 -3.70
C GLU A 43 -10.40 7.62 -2.46
N ILE A 44 -9.15 7.17 -2.55
CA ILE A 44 -8.38 6.69 -1.40
C ILE A 44 -8.25 7.82 -0.37
N ALA A 45 -7.73 8.98 -0.77
CA ALA A 45 -7.53 10.10 0.15
C ALA A 45 -8.84 10.55 0.81
N ARG A 46 -9.93 10.64 0.03
CA ARG A 46 -11.25 11.02 0.55
C ARG A 46 -11.81 9.98 1.53
N GLY A 47 -11.73 8.70 1.18
CA GLY A 47 -12.20 7.60 2.03
C GLY A 47 -11.44 7.56 3.35
N LEU A 48 -10.11 7.66 3.30
CA LEU A 48 -9.30 7.69 4.51
C LEU A 48 -9.61 8.92 5.38
N LEU A 49 -9.81 10.10 4.78
CA LEU A 49 -10.10 11.32 5.53
C LEU A 49 -11.46 11.23 6.22
N LYS A 50 -12.45 10.61 5.55
CA LYS A 50 -13.77 10.36 6.10
C LYS A 50 -13.72 9.37 7.27
N ASP A 51 -12.98 8.28 7.13
CA ASP A 51 -12.99 7.17 8.09
C ASP A 51 -12.03 7.39 9.28
N TYR A 52 -10.95 8.15 9.08
CA TYR A 52 -9.87 8.33 10.06
C TYR A 52 -9.60 9.80 10.44
N GLY A 53 -10.32 10.76 9.85
CA GLY A 53 -10.08 12.19 10.09
C GLY A 53 -8.68 12.65 9.62
N ARG A 54 -8.20 13.77 10.17
CA ARG A 54 -6.87 14.34 9.83
C ARG A 54 -5.73 13.63 10.56
N ALA A 55 -5.58 12.33 10.32
CA ALA A 55 -4.50 11.50 10.82
C ALA A 55 -3.15 11.81 10.15
N ARG A 56 -2.03 11.45 10.80
CA ARG A 56 -0.73 11.35 10.11
C ARG A 56 -0.68 10.07 9.28
N VAL A 57 -0.56 10.20 7.97
CA VAL A 57 -0.59 9.08 7.03
C VAL A 57 0.83 8.66 6.63
N GLY A 58 1.16 7.41 6.88
CA GLY A 58 2.39 6.78 6.39
C GLY A 58 2.12 5.94 5.15
N LEU A 59 2.77 6.28 4.02
CA LEU A 59 2.68 5.56 2.76
C LEU A 59 3.93 4.68 2.56
N VAL A 60 3.77 3.37 2.51
CA VAL A 60 4.84 2.42 2.15
C VAL A 60 4.66 1.99 0.70
N GLY A 61 5.62 2.34 -0.14
CA GLY A 61 5.57 2.16 -1.59
C GLY A 61 5.05 3.43 -2.27
N TYR A 62 5.92 4.10 -3.01
CA TYR A 62 5.59 5.33 -3.69
C TYR A 62 4.63 5.06 -4.86
N GLN A 63 3.46 5.70 -4.82
CA GLN A 63 2.52 5.80 -5.93
C GLN A 63 2.17 7.28 -6.15
N PRO A 64 2.59 7.91 -7.27
CA PRO A 64 2.38 9.32 -7.57
C PRO A 64 0.97 9.86 -7.27
N ALA A 65 -0.08 9.22 -7.80
CA ALA A 65 -1.44 9.70 -7.65
C ALA A 65 -1.89 9.65 -6.19
N ILE A 66 -1.65 8.52 -5.51
CA ILE A 66 -1.99 8.35 -4.09
C ILE A 66 -1.26 9.40 -3.23
N LEU A 67 0.05 9.57 -3.41
CA LEU A 67 0.82 10.54 -2.63
C LEU A 67 0.32 11.97 -2.88
N GLY A 68 0.07 12.34 -4.15
CA GLY A 68 -0.48 13.65 -4.52
C GLY A 68 -1.79 13.95 -3.79
N HIS A 69 -2.79 13.07 -3.92
CA HIS A 69 -4.11 13.28 -3.30
C HIS A 69 -4.05 13.23 -1.76
N LEU A 70 -3.19 12.39 -1.18
CA LEU A 70 -2.96 12.40 0.28
C LEU A 70 -2.40 13.75 0.74
N THR A 71 -1.38 14.28 0.07
CA THR A 71 -0.79 15.57 0.46
C THR A 71 -1.76 16.73 0.30
N GLN A 72 -2.62 16.71 -0.70
CA GLN A 72 -3.68 17.71 -0.89
C GLN A 72 -4.75 17.62 0.21
N ALA A 73 -5.17 16.41 0.59
CA ALA A 73 -6.23 16.22 1.57
C ALA A 73 -5.77 16.44 3.03
N TYR A 74 -4.55 16.04 3.37
CA TYR A 74 -4.05 16.02 4.75
C TYR A 74 -3.07 17.16 5.08
N GLY A 75 -2.40 17.71 4.06
CA GLY A 75 -1.23 18.57 4.21
C GLY A 75 0.08 17.78 4.15
N VAL A 76 1.12 18.39 3.57
CA VAL A 76 2.46 17.78 3.37
C VAL A 76 3.10 17.39 4.71
N GLU A 77 2.81 18.12 5.78
CA GLU A 77 3.27 17.87 7.13
C GLU A 77 2.71 16.57 7.72
N ASN A 78 1.50 16.17 7.29
CA ASN A 78 0.78 14.99 7.78
C ASN A 78 0.95 13.76 6.88
N VAL A 79 1.83 13.82 5.88
CA VAL A 79 2.11 12.68 4.99
C VAL A 79 3.60 12.39 4.94
N ARG A 80 3.95 11.11 5.09
CA ARG A 80 5.33 10.61 4.90
C ARG A 80 5.30 9.38 4.01
N CYS A 81 6.34 9.19 3.22
CA CYS A 81 6.43 8.12 2.23
C CYS A 81 7.78 7.41 2.31
N THR A 82 7.78 6.10 2.26
CA THR A 82 8.98 5.28 2.01
C THR A 82 8.86 4.55 0.67
N ASP A 83 10.00 4.24 0.05
CA ASP A 83 10.05 3.40 -1.14
C ASP A 83 11.35 2.58 -1.18
N LEU A 84 11.32 1.42 -1.84
CA LEU A 84 12.50 0.56 -2.00
C LEU A 84 13.33 0.91 -3.25
N SER A 85 12.78 1.67 -4.20
CA SER A 85 13.48 2.08 -5.41
C SER A 85 14.43 3.23 -5.12
N SER A 86 15.71 3.02 -5.38
CA SER A 86 16.73 4.06 -5.29
C SER A 86 16.48 5.26 -6.22
N LYS A 87 15.64 5.09 -7.25
CA LYS A 87 15.20 6.20 -8.12
C LYS A 87 14.28 7.19 -7.41
N ASN A 88 13.56 6.72 -6.39
CA ASN A 88 12.60 7.53 -5.62
C ASN A 88 13.24 8.04 -4.33
N THR A 89 14.01 7.21 -3.64
CA THR A 89 14.64 7.52 -2.35
C THR A 89 15.44 8.82 -2.39
N GLY A 90 15.21 9.69 -1.41
CA GLY A 90 15.86 10.99 -1.28
C GLY A 90 15.25 12.11 -2.12
N SER A 91 14.44 11.79 -3.14
CA SER A 91 13.75 12.79 -3.95
C SER A 91 12.51 13.35 -3.24
N TYR A 92 12.09 14.55 -3.64
CA TYR A 92 10.82 15.13 -3.23
C TYR A 92 9.73 14.83 -4.26
N LYS A 93 8.61 14.27 -3.80
CA LYS A 93 7.42 13.96 -4.59
C LYS A 93 6.21 14.57 -3.89
N SER A 94 5.46 15.42 -4.58
CA SER A 94 4.31 16.14 -4.00
C SER A 94 4.65 16.88 -2.69
N GLY A 95 5.86 17.46 -2.61
CA GLY A 95 6.36 18.14 -1.41
C GLY A 95 6.88 17.23 -0.29
N VAL A 96 6.72 15.91 -0.40
CA VAL A 96 7.19 14.92 0.59
C VAL A 96 8.52 14.33 0.14
N ARG A 97 9.52 14.31 1.03
CA ARG A 97 10.76 13.56 0.80
C ARG A 97 10.48 12.07 0.93
N VAL A 98 10.81 11.29 -0.11
CA VAL A 98 10.71 9.84 -0.07
C VAL A 98 11.88 9.26 0.70
N TRP A 99 11.59 8.53 1.78
CA TRP A 99 12.56 7.89 2.67
C TRP A 99 12.98 6.51 2.13
N ASP A 100 14.15 6.03 2.57
CA ASP A 100 14.64 4.70 2.21
C ASP A 100 13.82 3.63 2.95
N GLY A 101 12.99 2.89 2.21
CA GLY A 101 12.14 1.86 2.77
C GLY A 101 12.89 0.72 3.46
N ARG A 102 14.19 0.51 3.17
CA ARG A 102 15.00 -0.53 3.83
C ARG A 102 15.44 -0.13 5.23
N ARG A 103 15.48 1.17 5.52
CA ARG A 103 16.08 1.72 6.75
C ARG A 103 15.07 2.49 7.59
N GLU A 104 14.07 3.09 6.95
CA GLU A 104 13.23 4.11 7.56
C GLU A 104 11.76 3.69 7.69
N THR A 105 11.37 2.49 7.22
CA THR A 105 9.97 2.02 7.35
C THR A 105 9.56 1.85 8.81
N ALA A 106 10.44 1.37 9.69
CA ALA A 106 10.15 1.34 11.13
C ALA A 106 9.86 2.77 11.65
N ARG A 107 10.74 3.73 11.36
CA ARG A 107 10.52 5.12 11.75
C ARG A 107 9.20 5.69 11.22
N LEU A 108 8.81 5.34 9.99
CA LEU A 108 7.53 5.72 9.41
C LEU A 108 6.35 5.14 10.21
N VAL A 109 6.40 3.84 10.53
CA VAL A 109 5.37 3.16 11.32
C VAL A 109 5.21 3.81 12.69
N ASP A 110 6.30 4.21 13.36
CA ASP A 110 6.20 4.87 14.67
C ASP A 110 5.54 6.25 14.57
N TRP A 111 5.83 6.97 13.50
CA TRP A 111 5.39 8.35 13.31
C TRP A 111 3.91 8.46 12.89
N CYS A 112 3.39 7.55 12.08
CA CYS A 112 2.04 7.66 11.55
C CYS A 112 0.96 7.19 12.53
N ASP A 113 -0.26 7.68 12.33
CA ASP A 113 -1.47 7.19 13.00
C ASP A 113 -2.23 6.19 12.11
N LEU A 114 -2.02 6.26 10.78
CA LEU A 114 -2.62 5.38 9.78
C LEU A 114 -1.56 4.97 8.74
N LEU A 115 -1.48 3.67 8.44
CA LEU A 115 -0.52 3.14 7.48
C LEU A 115 -1.22 2.64 6.21
N LEU A 116 -0.74 3.11 5.06
CA LEU A 116 -1.16 2.66 3.74
C LEU A 116 0.03 1.95 3.07
N VAL A 117 -0.10 0.67 2.80
CA VAL A 117 1.03 -0.19 2.38
C VAL A 117 0.74 -0.81 1.02
N THR A 118 1.70 -0.76 0.10
CA THR A 118 1.55 -1.44 -1.19
C THR A 118 1.38 -2.94 -0.98
N SER A 119 0.38 -3.54 -1.62
CA SER A 119 0.15 -4.98 -1.58
C SER A 119 1.27 -5.79 -2.24
N SER A 120 2.20 -5.15 -2.96
CA SER A 120 3.44 -5.79 -3.41
C SER A 120 4.43 -6.08 -2.27
N ALA A 121 4.28 -5.47 -1.09
CA ALA A 121 5.09 -5.79 0.10
C ALA A 121 4.94 -7.27 0.51
N ILE A 122 3.77 -7.85 0.26
CA ILE A 122 3.48 -9.27 0.44
C ILE A 122 4.36 -10.13 -0.48
N ALA A 123 4.56 -9.69 -1.73
CA ALA A 123 5.34 -10.44 -2.71
C ALA A 123 6.85 -10.34 -2.47
N ASN A 124 7.30 -9.32 -1.75
CA ASN A 124 8.71 -9.01 -1.53
C ASN A 124 9.20 -9.31 -0.12
N ASP A 125 8.42 -10.04 0.68
CA ASP A 125 8.79 -10.53 2.02
C ASP A 125 9.10 -9.39 3.03
N THR A 126 8.45 -8.24 2.86
CA THR A 126 8.59 -7.09 3.77
C THR A 126 7.30 -6.75 4.51
N PHE A 127 6.21 -7.47 4.23
CA PHE A 127 4.91 -7.17 4.83
C PHE A 127 4.84 -7.59 6.29
N ASP A 128 5.37 -8.75 6.64
CA ASP A 128 5.21 -9.35 7.97
C ASP A 128 5.83 -8.47 9.07
N ASP A 129 7.05 -7.97 8.85
CA ASP A 129 7.69 -7.02 9.78
C ASP A 129 6.89 -5.72 9.97
N ILE A 130 6.28 -5.22 8.89
CA ILE A 130 5.44 -4.01 8.94
C ILE A 130 4.16 -4.30 9.71
N TYR A 131 3.52 -5.44 9.44
CA TYR A 131 2.27 -5.84 10.07
C TYR A 131 2.46 -6.11 11.56
N GLU A 132 3.50 -6.86 11.93
CA GLU A 132 3.81 -7.17 13.33
C GLU A 132 4.05 -5.90 14.14
N ARG A 133 4.78 -4.94 13.56
CA ARG A 133 5.08 -3.69 14.23
C ARG A 133 3.89 -2.74 14.31
N ALA A 134 3.18 -2.54 13.21
CA ALA A 134 2.08 -1.59 13.15
C ALA A 134 0.83 -2.13 13.84
N VAL A 135 0.43 -3.36 13.51
CA VAL A 135 -0.85 -3.93 13.93
C VAL A 135 -0.70 -4.69 15.24
N THR A 136 0.17 -5.71 15.31
CA THR A 136 0.30 -6.55 16.52
C THR A 136 0.85 -5.75 17.70
N SER A 137 1.94 -5.01 17.49
CA SER A 137 2.65 -4.32 18.57
C SER A 137 2.06 -2.96 18.95
N GLN A 138 1.52 -2.20 17.98
CA GLN A 138 1.07 -0.82 18.20
C GLN A 138 -0.43 -0.60 18.01
N GLY A 139 -1.19 -1.60 17.52
CA GLY A 139 -2.63 -1.48 17.30
C GLY A 139 -3.02 -0.44 16.24
N LYS A 140 -2.12 -0.08 15.33
CA LYS A 140 -2.35 0.95 14.31
C LYS A 140 -3.15 0.39 13.13
N PRO A 141 -4.10 1.16 12.57
CA PRO A 141 -4.79 0.78 11.36
C PRO A 141 -3.81 0.70 10.18
N LEU A 142 -3.89 -0.42 9.45
CA LEU A 142 -3.14 -0.69 8.24
C LEU A 142 -4.10 -1.06 7.12
N LEU A 143 -3.95 -0.41 5.96
CA LEU A 143 -4.64 -0.78 4.74
C LEU A 143 -3.65 -1.09 3.64
N LEU A 144 -3.91 -2.17 2.91
CA LEU A 144 -3.19 -2.50 1.69
C LEU A 144 -3.74 -1.71 0.50
N PHE A 145 -2.90 -1.31 -0.46
CA PHE A 145 -3.36 -0.78 -1.75
C PHE A 145 -2.76 -1.53 -2.94
N GLY A 146 -3.40 -1.39 -4.09
CA GLY A 146 -3.00 -2.09 -5.32
C GLY A 146 -3.54 -3.51 -5.41
N VAL A 147 -3.14 -4.18 -6.51
CA VAL A 147 -3.77 -5.44 -6.94
C VAL A 147 -2.91 -6.67 -6.68
N THR A 148 -1.60 -6.52 -6.52
CA THR A 148 -0.65 -7.63 -6.40
C THR A 148 -1.06 -8.59 -5.30
N GLY A 149 -1.40 -8.11 -4.11
CA GLY A 149 -1.80 -8.95 -2.98
C GLY A 149 -3.31 -9.10 -2.79
N ALA A 150 -4.14 -8.87 -3.81
CA ALA A 150 -5.60 -8.84 -3.65
C ALA A 150 -6.19 -10.18 -3.15
N GLY A 151 -5.76 -11.31 -3.73
CA GLY A 151 -6.20 -12.63 -3.32
C GLY A 151 -5.73 -13.00 -1.91
N LEU A 152 -4.47 -12.69 -1.58
CA LEU A 152 -3.96 -12.96 -0.24
C LEU A 152 -4.65 -12.09 0.82
N ALA A 153 -4.89 -10.81 0.52
CA ALA A 153 -5.62 -9.92 1.41
C ALA A 153 -7.03 -10.46 1.72
N ALA A 154 -7.73 -10.96 0.70
CA ALA A 154 -9.05 -11.59 0.89
C ALA A 154 -8.98 -12.85 1.77
N LEU A 155 -8.00 -13.73 1.53
CA LEU A 155 -7.84 -14.97 2.29
C LEU A 155 -7.45 -14.73 3.75
N LEU A 156 -6.67 -13.70 4.03
CA LEU A 156 -6.17 -13.36 5.37
C LEU A 156 -7.07 -12.34 6.09
N GLY A 157 -8.16 -11.87 5.47
CA GLY A 157 -9.01 -10.83 6.05
C GLY A 157 -8.32 -9.48 6.22
N LEU A 158 -7.26 -9.21 5.46
CA LEU A 158 -6.53 -7.95 5.52
C LEU A 158 -7.32 -6.85 4.81
N LYS A 159 -7.43 -5.68 5.46
CA LYS A 159 -8.08 -4.52 4.84
C LYS A 159 -7.29 -4.06 3.62
N ARG A 160 -7.99 -3.91 2.48
CA ARG A 160 -7.41 -3.45 1.22
C ARG A 160 -8.30 -2.39 0.58
N ILE A 161 -7.69 -1.36 0.02
CA ILE A 161 -8.34 -0.27 -0.70
C ILE A 161 -7.79 -0.18 -2.13
N CYS A 162 -8.63 -0.50 -3.12
CA CYS A 162 -8.29 -0.40 -4.53
C CYS A 162 -9.57 -0.16 -5.36
N PRO A 163 -10.17 1.04 -5.28
CA PRO A 163 -11.53 1.31 -5.77
C PRO A 163 -11.70 1.17 -7.29
N PHE A 164 -10.61 1.26 -8.06
CA PHE A 164 -10.62 1.11 -9.52
C PHE A 164 -9.84 -0.13 -9.99
N GLY A 165 -9.60 -1.10 -9.09
CA GLY A 165 -9.14 -2.41 -9.53
C GLY A 165 -10.27 -3.14 -10.24
N HIS A 166 -9.95 -3.84 -11.33
CA HIS A 166 -10.88 -4.67 -12.10
C HIS A 166 -10.82 -6.15 -11.72
#